data_AF-M3TPD5-F1
#
_entry.id   AF-M3TPD5-F1
#
_cell.length_a   1.000
_cell.length_b   1.000
_cell.length_c   1.000
_cell.angle_alpha   90.00
_cell.angle_beta   90.00
_cell.angle_gamma   90.00
#
_symmetry.space_group_name_H-M   'P 1'
#
loop_
_entity.id
_entity.type
_entity.pdbx_description
1 polymer ?
#
loop_
_entity_poly.entity_id
_entity_poly.type
_entity_poly.pdbx_seq_one_letter_code
_entity_poly.pdbx_strand_id
1 'polypeptide(L)'
;MKSSFVPCSKETYEVIEGNEIETIRSQSSLSDNVISTTPSFQRKSLKKARWRKSLKEKAVTLGKDIGISNTLRYLKKFPEYQNLCASTLYYWIRAEERESSSVSQQRL
;
A
#
# COMPACT_ATOMS: atom_id res chain seq x y z
N MET A 1 -11.19 30.45 -34.72
CA MET A 1 -9.96 30.35 -33.91
C MET A 1 -9.44 28.93 -34.05
N LYS A 2 -8.26 28.73 -34.67
CA LYS A 2 -7.65 27.40 -34.82
C LYS A 2 -6.71 27.18 -33.63
N SER A 3 -6.83 26.03 -32.98
CA SER A 3 -6.02 25.65 -31.83
C SER A 3 -4.53 25.63 -32.20
N SER A 4 -3.69 26.22 -31.35
CA SER A 4 -2.23 26.26 -31.51
C SER A 4 -1.54 24.94 -31.18
N PHE A 5 -2.29 23.90 -30.83
CA PHE A 5 -1.76 22.60 -30.43
C PHE A 5 -1.54 21.70 -31.65
N VAL A 6 -0.28 21.33 -31.88
CA VAL A 6 0.14 20.36 -32.91
C VAL A 6 0.36 19.00 -32.24
N PRO A 7 -0.18 17.88 -32.77
CA PRO A 7 0.10 16.55 -32.24
C PRO A 7 1.60 16.24 -32.31
N CYS A 8 2.16 15.73 -31.22
CA CYS A 8 3.58 15.37 -31.13
C CYS A 8 3.80 13.91 -31.57
N SER A 9 4.91 13.63 -32.27
CA SER A 9 5.28 12.26 -32.64
C SER A 9 5.67 11.46 -31.40
N LYS A 10 5.35 10.16 -31.41
CA LYS A 10 5.67 9.24 -30.29
C LYS A 10 7.18 9.07 -30.08
N GLU A 11 7.97 9.32 -31.12
CA GLU A 11 9.43 9.24 -31.07
C GLU A 11 10.07 10.37 -30.26
N THR A 12 9.35 11.48 -30.07
CA THR A 12 9.84 12.70 -29.41
C THR A 12 9.48 12.79 -27.93
N TYR A 13 8.76 11.81 -27.37
CA TYR A 13 8.44 11.79 -25.95
C TYR A 13 8.59 10.40 -25.35
N GLU A 14 8.96 10.36 -24.09
CA GLU A 14 9.00 9.15 -23.28
C GLU A 14 7.94 9.26 -22.18
N VAL A 15 7.16 8.19 -21.97
CA VAL A 15 6.16 8.13 -20.91
C VAL A 15 6.84 7.57 -19.68
N ILE A 16 7.08 8.43 -18.69
CA ILE A 16 7.61 8.00 -17.39
C ILE A 16 6.45 7.47 -16.56
N GLU A 17 6.27 6.14 -16.51
CA GLU A 17 5.39 5.50 -15.54
C GLU A 17 6.06 5.55 -14.16
N GLY A 18 5.50 6.38 -13.27
CA GLY A 18 6.04 6.59 -11.95
C GLY A 18 5.98 5.35 -11.06
N ASN A 19 7.04 4.55 -11.06
CA ASN A 19 7.43 3.71 -9.93
C ASN A 19 8.95 3.65 -9.68
N GLU A 20 9.76 4.37 -10.46
CA GLU A 20 11.21 4.46 -10.24
C GLU A 20 11.64 5.92 -10.36
N ILE A 21 12.22 6.47 -9.29
CA ILE A 21 13.03 7.69 -9.39
C ILE A 21 14.38 7.24 -9.94
N GLU A 22 14.42 6.93 -11.24
CA GLU A 22 15.69 6.82 -11.92
C GLU A 22 16.17 8.24 -12.21
N THR A 23 17.20 8.62 -11.46
CA THR A 23 17.99 9.82 -11.61
C THR A 23 18.25 10.10 -13.09
N ILE A 24 17.64 11.15 -13.64
CA ILE A 24 18.01 11.71 -14.93
C ILE A 24 19.44 12.24 -14.78
N ARG A 25 20.43 11.39 -14.98
CA ARG A 25 21.84 11.77 -15.06
C ARG A 25 22.15 11.93 -16.54
N SER A 26 22.25 13.20 -16.96
CA SER A 26 22.68 13.62 -18.28
C SER A 26 23.82 12.74 -18.79
N GLN A 27 23.64 12.16 -19.97
CA GLN A 27 24.69 11.43 -20.67
C GLN A 27 25.85 12.39 -20.96
N SER A 28 26.99 12.15 -20.34
CA SER A 28 28.28 12.64 -20.81
C SER A 28 29.20 11.44 -21.05
N SER A 29 29.43 11.19 -22.34
CA SER A 29 30.56 10.52 -23.01
C SER A 29 31.08 9.14 -22.57
N LEU A 30 31.07 8.27 -23.58
CA LEU A 30 32.09 7.29 -24.02
C LEU A 30 32.80 6.37 -23.03
N SER A 31 32.79 5.09 -23.43
CA SER A 31 33.74 4.02 -23.15
C SER A 31 33.96 3.66 -21.69
N ASP A 32 33.30 2.60 -21.24
CA ASP A 32 34.02 1.47 -20.63
C ASP A 32 33.11 0.23 -20.59
N ASN A 33 33.66 -0.88 -21.06
CA ASN A 33 33.09 -2.22 -20.92
C ASN A 33 33.12 -2.62 -19.44
N VAL A 34 32.15 -2.13 -18.65
CA VAL A 34 31.91 -2.64 -17.30
C VAL A 34 30.82 -3.70 -17.43
N ILE A 35 31.22 -4.96 -17.32
CA ILE A 35 30.29 -6.06 -17.09
C ILE A 35 29.61 -5.75 -15.75
N SER A 36 28.44 -5.13 -15.84
CA SER A 36 27.58 -4.80 -14.71
C SER A 36 26.90 -6.08 -14.25
N THR A 37 27.62 -6.90 -13.48
CA THR A 37 27.02 -7.94 -12.64
C THR A 37 26.28 -7.25 -11.49
N THR A 38 25.20 -6.55 -11.80
CA THR A 38 24.23 -6.16 -10.78
C THR A 38 23.54 -7.44 -10.32
N PRO A 39 23.62 -7.82 -9.03
CA PRO A 39 22.81 -8.90 -8.53
C PRO A 39 21.36 -8.47 -8.74
N SER A 40 20.66 -9.20 -9.62
CA SER A 40 19.23 -9.11 -9.80
C SER A 40 18.57 -9.48 -8.47
N PHE A 41 18.46 -8.50 -7.56
CA PHE A 41 17.56 -8.56 -6.43
C PHE A 41 16.15 -8.51 -7.02
N GLN A 42 15.68 -9.66 -7.50
CA GLN A 42 14.26 -9.93 -7.62
C GLN A 42 13.70 -9.86 -6.20
N ARG A 43 13.44 -8.64 -5.72
CA ARG A 43 12.57 -8.40 -4.59
C ARG A 43 11.21 -8.87 -5.06
N LYS A 44 10.95 -10.17 -4.92
CA LYS A 44 9.62 -10.77 -5.01
C LYS A 44 8.75 -9.83 -4.20
N SER A 45 7.86 -9.09 -4.85
CA SER A 45 6.93 -8.23 -4.15
C SER A 45 6.20 -9.16 -3.20
N LEU A 46 6.49 -9.03 -1.90
CA LEU A 46 5.85 -9.85 -0.88
C LEU A 46 4.38 -9.50 -0.99
N LYS A 47 3.60 -10.38 -1.64
CA LYS A 47 2.15 -10.25 -1.76
C LYS A 47 1.67 -9.94 -0.35
N LYS A 48 1.11 -8.74 -0.15
CA LYS A 48 0.72 -8.26 1.18
C LYS A 48 -0.15 -9.36 1.80
N ALA A 49 0.35 -9.98 2.86
CA ALA A 49 -0.31 -11.11 3.48
C ALA A 49 -1.70 -10.65 3.95
N ARG A 50 -2.74 -11.33 3.48
CA ARG A 50 -4.10 -11.04 3.91
C ARG A 50 -4.21 -11.32 5.41
N TRP A 51 -4.77 -10.39 6.16
CA TRP A 51 -5.03 -10.57 7.58
C TRP A 51 -5.94 -11.77 7.82
N ARG A 52 -5.54 -12.65 8.75
CA ARG A 52 -6.38 -13.78 9.19
C ARG A 52 -7.62 -13.25 9.90
N LYS A 53 -8.77 -13.89 9.67
CA LYS A 53 -10.06 -13.47 10.24
C LYS A 53 -10.01 -13.39 11.77
N SER A 54 -9.43 -14.40 12.42
CA SER A 54 -9.29 -14.46 13.88
C SER A 54 -8.44 -13.32 14.47
N LEU A 55 -7.37 -12.91 13.77
CA LEU A 55 -6.56 -11.77 14.19
C LEU A 55 -7.33 -10.46 14.07
N LYS A 56 -8.09 -10.30 12.98
CA LYS A 56 -8.95 -9.14 12.77
C LYS A 56 -10.00 -9.05 13.89
N GLU A 57 -10.73 -10.12 14.17
CA GLU A 57 -11.77 -10.15 15.21
C GLU A 57 -11.19 -9.80 16.59
N LYS A 58 -10.06 -10.40 16.98
CA LYS A 58 -9.38 -10.09 18.26
C LYS A 58 -8.93 -8.63 18.36
N ALA A 59 -8.40 -8.07 17.27
CA ALA A 59 -7.99 -6.67 17.26
C ALA A 59 -9.19 -5.72 17.36
N VAL A 60 -10.30 -6.04 16.70
CA VAL A 60 -11.52 -5.24 16.73
C VAL A 60 -12.19 -5.28 18.10
N THR A 61 -12.30 -6.45 18.74
CA THR A 61 -12.85 -6.55 20.10
C THR A 61 -12.03 -5.74 21.10
N LEU A 62 -10.71 -5.87 21.08
CA LEU A 62 -9.83 -5.03 21.90
C LEU A 62 -9.95 -3.54 21.55
N GLY A 63 -10.12 -3.22 20.27
CA GLY A 63 -10.32 -1.85 19.79
C GLY A 63 -11.56 -1.17 20.37
N LYS A 64 -12.64 -1.94 20.54
CA LYS A 64 -13.89 -1.49 21.15
C LYS A 64 -13.80 -1.37 22.67
N ASP A 65 -13.07 -2.27 23.34
CA ASP A 65 -12.96 -2.27 24.80
C ASP A 65 -12.02 -1.18 25.35
N ILE A 66 -10.79 -1.10 24.84
CA ILE A 66 -9.74 -0.23 25.42
C ILE A 66 -9.38 0.98 24.54
N GLY A 67 -9.94 1.04 23.33
CA GLY A 67 -9.70 2.11 22.36
C GLY A 67 -8.46 1.89 21.49
N ILE A 68 -8.52 2.42 20.26
CA ILE A 68 -7.55 2.18 19.16
C ILE A 68 -6.09 2.36 19.58
N SER A 69 -5.75 3.47 20.26
CA SER A 69 -4.37 3.79 20.65
C SER A 69 -3.80 2.76 21.63
N ASN A 70 -4.60 2.37 22.63
CA ASN A 70 -4.18 1.39 23.64
C ASN A 70 -4.09 -0.01 23.03
N THR A 71 -5.03 -0.36 22.15
CA THR A 71 -5.02 -1.62 21.41
C THR A 71 -3.76 -1.77 20.57
N LEU A 72 -3.37 -0.75 19.81
CA LEU A 72 -2.13 -0.80 19.02
C LEU A 72 -0.89 -0.94 19.91
N ARG A 73 -0.84 -0.21 21.03
CA ARG A 73 0.26 -0.32 21.98
C ARG A 73 0.39 -1.73 22.55
N TYR A 74 -0.74 -2.37 22.84
CA TYR A 74 -0.78 -3.75 23.30
C TYR A 74 -0.39 -4.75 22.19
N LEU A 75 -0.98 -4.61 21.00
CA LEU A 75 -0.77 -5.51 19.86
C LEU A 75 0.64 -5.44 19.27
N LYS A 76 1.36 -4.33 19.44
CA LYS A 76 2.74 -4.16 18.97
C LYS A 76 3.72 -5.18 19.59
N LYS A 77 3.35 -5.81 20.71
CA LYS A 77 4.14 -6.89 21.34
C LYS A 77 4.11 -8.21 20.56
N PHE A 78 3.17 -8.35 19.62
CA PHE A 78 2.91 -9.56 18.88
C PHE A 78 3.36 -9.38 17.42
N PRO A 79 4.22 -10.26 16.87
CA PRO A 79 4.78 -10.09 15.53
C PRO A 79 3.71 -10.13 14.43
N GLU A 80 2.60 -10.81 14.66
CA GLU A 80 1.49 -10.91 13.71
C GLU A 80 0.85 -9.54 13.44
N TYR A 81 0.95 -8.60 14.38
CA TYR A 81 0.34 -7.28 14.29
C TYR A 81 1.34 -6.16 13.95
N GLN A 82 2.58 -6.50 13.61
CA GLN A 82 3.65 -5.52 13.38
C GLN A 82 3.31 -4.50 12.28
N ASN A 83 2.53 -4.93 11.28
CA ASN A 83 2.08 -4.08 10.16
C ASN A 83 0.69 -3.47 10.37
N LEU A 84 0.08 -3.65 11.55
CA LEU A 84 -1.23 -3.05 11.85
C LEU A 84 -1.07 -1.57 12.21
N CYS A 85 -1.81 -0.70 11.52
CA CYS A 85 -1.86 0.73 11.79
C CYS A 85 -3.24 1.19 12.28
N ALA A 86 -3.29 2.39 12.87
CA ALA A 86 -4.51 2.96 13.45
C ALA A 86 -5.65 3.10 12.45
N SER A 87 -5.36 3.56 11.23
CA SER A 87 -6.37 3.70 10.18
C SER A 87 -6.98 2.36 9.78
N THR A 88 -6.16 1.30 9.70
CA THR A 88 -6.65 -0.05 9.40
C THR A 88 -7.55 -0.58 10.52
N LEU A 89 -7.13 -0.40 11.78
CA LEU A 89 -7.94 -0.84 12.93
C LEU A 89 -9.26 -0.06 13.01
N TYR A 90 -9.23 1.27 12.83
CA TYR A 90 -10.43 2.10 12.77
C TYR A 90 -11.40 1.63 11.68
N TYR A 91 -10.87 1.36 10.48
CA TYR A 91 -11.68 0.86 9.37
C TYR A 91 -12.36 -0.48 9.72
N TRP A 92 -11.66 -1.40 10.38
CA TRP A 92 -12.25 -2.68 10.77
C TRP A 92 -13.36 -2.53 11.81
N ILE A 93 -13.18 -1.68 12.81
CA ILE A 93 -14.20 -1.40 13.84
C ILE A 93 -15.44 -0.83 13.16
N ARG A 94 -15.28 0.18 12.29
CA ARG A 94 -16.39 0.80 11.54
C ARG A 94 -17.09 -0.16 10.59
N ALA A 95 -16.35 -1.05 9.94
CA ALA A 95 -16.94 -2.06 9.06
C ALA A 95 -17.85 -3.02 9.84
N GLU A 96 -17.42 -3.46 11.02
CA GLU A 96 -18.21 -4.36 11.86
C GLU A 96 -19.50 -3.69 12.41
N GLU A 97 -19.44 -2.42 12.79
CA GLU A 97 -20.63 -1.64 13.21
C GLU A 97 -21.69 -1.55 12.10
N ARG A 98 -21.23 -1.41 10.85
CA ARG A 98 -22.13 -1.34 9.69
C ARG A 98 -22.77 -2.70 9.41
N GLU A 99 -22.01 -3.78 9.52
CA GLU A 99 -22.53 -5.15 9.40
C GLU A 99 -23.56 -5.45 10.51
N SER A 100 -23.26 -5.11 11.77
CA SER A 100 -24.21 -5.32 12.88
C SER A 100 -25.51 -4.54 12.70
N SER A 101 -25.44 -3.33 12.15
CA SER A 101 -26.63 -2.51 11.88
C SER A 101 -27.51 -3.08 10.78
N SER A 102 -26.92 -3.73 9.77
CA SER A 102 -27.66 -4.34 8.65
C SER A 102 -28.42 -5.61 9.04
N VAL A 103 -27.87 -6.39 9.98
CA VAL A 103 -28.51 -7.63 10.47
C VAL A 103 -29.75 -7.32 11.32
N SER A 104 -29.75 -6.20 12.04
CA SER A 104 -30.91 -5.76 12.84
C SER A 104 -32.11 -5.33 11.99
N GLN A 105 -31.91 -4.96 10.72
CA GLN A 105 -32.99 -4.52 9.82
C GLN A 105 -33.67 -5.65 9.04
N GLN A 106 -33.11 -6.86 9.02
CA GLN A 106 -33.68 -8.02 8.31
C GLN A 106 -34.58 -8.93 9.18
N ARG A 107 -34.87 -8.53 10.43
CA ARG A 107 -35.67 -9.32 11.39
C ARG A 107 -37.03 -8.69 11.75
N LEU A 108 -37.56 -7.81 10.91
CA LEU A 108 -38.92 -7.27 11.05
C LEU A 108 -39.80 -7.76 9.90
#